data_AF-A0A6G0IGG4-F1
#
_entry.id   AF-A0A6G0IGG4-F1
#
_cell.length_a   1.000
_cell.length_b   1.000
_cell.length_c   1.000
_cell.angle_alpha   90.00
_cell.angle_beta   90.00
_cell.angle_gamma   90.00
#
_symmetry.space_group_name_H-M   'P 1'
#
loop_
_entity.id
_entity.type
_entity.pdbx_description
1 polymer ?
#
loop_
_entity_poly.entity_id
_entity_poly.type
_entity_poly.pdbx_seq_one_letter_code
_entity_poly.pdbx_strand_id
1 'polypeptide(L)'
;MGRQLKDDLLWVVEVVNRCYPPKMDICHLYAKLYHENFSARLKKIAEFVLSDSDCMILLRWVNEFYPELLRKPELAGEIDTELLGKLLPKELLEPLEEQYLSKQKDELTTYIGRVLEEAKERWDKGEMPKKEDGCFVGTVAYDVIQLINGMVTSAEKVVGDRRKAQSITCQLKDLIERFRTFHNDIIKQNKPNSKPFVKANLGCIEQFSDVLQKKSHLFPNDVRENCLLILPDMKQMAHAYLLKPIHEALKPHYRKVGTSDWLNKSAFKKLLDGVKDELQDLHGSIESCHQKLTDQLYEEVTVEYVKRLLRGDVKLKDKEQQLKAYNTMRDNAESLHSLFTSMGSKQEWLKEILTTIAEVLKLQDLPAIQMQVVSLGSAYPDLSDRHVSALLKLKTNLSKADRKKVKETLTDALKEPSCVATRPFFSAVQLR
;
A
#
# COMPACT_ATOMS: atom_id res chain seq x y z
N MET A 1 -38.59 24.81 -19.14
CA MET A 1 -39.27 23.50 -18.97
C MET A 1 -39.22 23.02 -17.53
N GLY A 2 -38.06 22.75 -16.92
CA GLY A 2 -38.01 22.23 -15.54
C GLY A 2 -38.63 23.12 -14.45
N ARG A 3 -38.47 24.45 -14.51
CA ARG A 3 -39.13 25.36 -13.56
C ARG A 3 -40.66 25.27 -13.62
N GLN A 4 -41.21 25.41 -14.83
CA GLN A 4 -42.64 25.30 -15.08
C GLN A 4 -43.20 23.94 -14.62
N LEU A 5 -42.52 22.84 -14.97
CA LEU A 5 -42.87 21.49 -14.51
C LEU A 5 -43.02 21.43 -12.97
N LYS A 6 -42.04 21.96 -12.26
CA LYS A 6 -42.05 21.95 -10.79
C LYS A 6 -43.24 22.75 -10.25
N ASP A 7 -43.40 23.99 -10.73
CA ASP A 7 -44.41 24.90 -10.19
C ASP A 7 -45.82 24.37 -10.47
N ASP A 8 -46.06 23.80 -11.65
CA ASP A 8 -47.35 23.22 -12.02
C ASP A 8 -47.66 21.93 -11.25
N LEU A 9 -46.68 21.05 -11.04
CA LEU A 9 -46.91 19.82 -10.25
C LEU A 9 -47.19 20.13 -8.78
N LEU A 10 -46.51 21.13 -8.19
CA LEU A 10 -46.81 21.58 -6.84
C LEU A 10 -48.24 22.13 -6.73
N TRP A 11 -48.64 22.95 -7.69
CA TRP A 11 -50.00 23.48 -7.73
C TRP A 11 -51.05 22.37 -7.90
N VAL A 12 -50.75 21.34 -8.70
CA VAL A 12 -51.63 20.17 -8.85
C VAL A 12 -51.81 19.44 -7.52
N VAL A 13 -50.73 19.18 -6.79
CA VAL A 13 -50.78 18.48 -5.50
C VAL A 13 -51.53 19.32 -4.45
N GLU A 14 -51.24 20.62 -4.36
CA GLU A 14 -51.80 21.49 -3.31
C GLU A 14 -53.27 21.86 -3.54
N VAL A 15 -53.63 22.13 -4.79
CA VAL A 15 -54.92 22.75 -5.15
C VAL A 15 -55.79 21.78 -5.94
N VAL A 16 -55.28 21.26 -7.06
CA VAL A 16 -56.09 20.50 -8.01
C VAL A 16 -56.52 19.15 -7.45
N ASN A 17 -55.65 18.48 -6.67
CA ASN A 17 -55.93 17.16 -6.09
C ASN A 17 -57.25 17.14 -5.29
N ARG A 18 -57.55 18.25 -4.58
CA ARG A 18 -58.76 18.39 -3.75
C ARG A 18 -60.05 18.56 -4.57
N CYS A 19 -59.94 18.89 -5.85
CA CYS A 19 -61.08 19.10 -6.73
C CYS A 19 -61.58 17.80 -7.40
N TYR A 20 -60.83 16.69 -7.28
CA TYR A 20 -61.13 15.45 -7.96
C TYR A 20 -61.29 14.27 -6.99
N PRO A 21 -62.09 13.24 -7.33
CA PRO A 21 -62.17 12.02 -6.54
C PRO A 21 -60.83 11.27 -6.49
N PRO A 22 -60.43 10.66 -5.35
CA PRO A 22 -59.14 9.97 -5.20
C PRO A 22 -58.87 8.86 -6.24
N LYS A 23 -59.93 8.19 -6.72
CA LYS A 23 -59.86 7.15 -7.75
C LYS A 23 -59.28 7.61 -9.10
N MET A 24 -59.21 8.91 -9.36
CA MET A 24 -58.70 9.46 -10.62
C MET A 24 -57.18 9.67 -10.62
N ASP A 25 -56.54 9.61 -9.45
CA ASP A 25 -55.08 9.79 -9.30
C ASP A 25 -54.53 10.97 -10.14
N ILE A 26 -55.11 12.15 -9.91
CA ILE A 26 -54.92 13.31 -10.77
C ILE A 26 -53.47 13.81 -10.73
N CYS A 27 -52.81 13.69 -9.57
CA CYS A 27 -51.39 14.00 -9.39
C CYS A 27 -50.53 13.16 -10.34
N HIS A 28 -50.74 11.84 -10.37
CA HIS A 28 -50.00 10.95 -11.26
C HIS A 28 -50.34 11.20 -12.74
N LEU A 29 -51.61 11.48 -13.08
CA LEU A 29 -52.02 11.80 -14.45
C LEU A 29 -51.28 13.03 -15.00
N TYR A 30 -51.25 14.13 -14.25
CA TYR A 30 -50.52 15.33 -14.66
C TYR A 30 -49.02 15.07 -14.76
N ALA A 31 -48.44 14.36 -13.80
CA ALA A 31 -47.03 13.98 -13.83
C ALA A 31 -46.68 13.18 -15.09
N LYS A 32 -47.54 12.24 -15.49
CA LYS A 32 -47.40 11.44 -16.71
C LYS A 32 -47.45 12.31 -17.98
N LEU A 33 -48.44 13.20 -18.10
CA LEU A 33 -48.55 14.09 -19.28
C LEU A 33 -47.32 14.99 -19.42
N TYR A 34 -46.86 15.55 -18.31
CA TYR A 34 -45.63 16.33 -18.28
C TYR A 34 -44.40 15.50 -18.64
N HIS A 35 -44.29 14.29 -18.08
CA HIS A 35 -43.21 13.36 -18.38
C HIS A 35 -43.15 13.04 -19.87
N GLU A 36 -44.28 12.67 -20.49
CA GLU A 36 -44.37 12.32 -21.90
C GLU A 36 -43.93 13.47 -22.80
N ASN A 37 -44.37 14.70 -22.52
CA ASN A 37 -43.98 15.88 -23.29
C ASN A 37 -42.49 16.23 -23.10
N PHE A 38 -41.99 16.15 -21.87
CA PHE A 38 -40.59 16.40 -21.57
C PHE A 38 -39.69 15.35 -22.25
N SER A 39 -40.06 14.07 -22.16
CA SER A 39 -39.39 12.95 -22.83
C SER A 39 -39.39 13.13 -24.35
N ALA A 40 -40.54 13.45 -24.95
CA ALA A 40 -40.64 13.68 -26.40
C ALA A 40 -39.73 14.82 -26.87
N ARG A 41 -39.61 15.90 -26.08
CA ARG A 41 -38.70 17.00 -26.41
C ARG A 41 -37.24 16.59 -26.29
N LEU A 42 -36.87 15.84 -25.27
CA LEU A 42 -35.49 15.37 -25.07
C LEU A 42 -35.08 14.34 -26.14
N LYS A 43 -35.99 13.45 -26.55
CA LYS A 43 -35.76 12.50 -27.66
C LYS A 43 -35.36 13.24 -28.94
N LYS A 44 -36.11 14.29 -29.29
CA LYS A 44 -35.77 15.15 -30.44
C LYS A 44 -34.40 15.82 -30.31
N ILE A 45 -33.98 16.19 -29.09
CA ILE A 45 -32.64 16.77 -28.86
C ILE A 45 -31.57 15.69 -29.03
N ALA A 46 -31.80 14.49 -28.51
CA ALA A 46 -30.87 13.36 -28.58
C ALA A 46 -30.67 12.82 -30.01
N GLU A 47 -31.58 13.12 -30.95
CA GLU A 47 -31.42 12.80 -32.38
C GLU A 47 -30.36 13.65 -33.09
N PHE A 48 -29.95 14.79 -32.52
CA PHE A 48 -28.90 15.64 -33.07
C PHE A 48 -27.51 15.18 -32.63
N VAL A 49 -26.49 15.57 -33.40
CA VAL A 49 -25.08 15.46 -32.95
C VAL A 49 -24.84 16.52 -31.88
N LEU A 50 -24.72 16.08 -30.63
CA LEU A 50 -24.54 16.96 -29.48
C LEU A 50 -23.06 17.26 -29.24
N SER A 51 -22.78 18.52 -28.89
CA SER A 51 -21.49 18.88 -28.30
C SER A 51 -21.32 18.16 -26.95
N ASP A 52 -20.09 18.02 -26.47
CA ASP A 52 -19.85 17.34 -25.20
C ASP A 52 -20.51 18.04 -24.00
N SER A 53 -20.58 19.37 -24.04
CA SER A 53 -21.28 20.15 -23.01
C SER A 53 -22.78 19.88 -23.04
N ASP A 54 -23.38 19.80 -24.23
CA ASP A 54 -24.81 19.53 -24.38
C ASP A 54 -25.13 18.08 -24.00
N CYS A 55 -24.26 17.14 -24.37
CA CYS A 55 -24.34 15.73 -23.97
C CYS A 55 -24.32 15.60 -22.44
N MET A 56 -23.36 16.22 -21.76
CA MET A 56 -23.29 16.24 -20.29
C MET A 56 -24.57 16.83 -19.68
N ILE A 57 -25.04 17.98 -20.16
CA ILE A 57 -26.24 18.63 -19.63
C ILE A 57 -27.47 17.75 -19.82
N LEU A 58 -27.63 17.13 -21.00
CA LEU A 58 -28.74 16.24 -21.31
C LEU A 58 -28.74 15.02 -20.38
N LEU A 59 -27.59 14.37 -20.20
CA LEU A 59 -27.42 13.24 -19.28
C LEU A 59 -27.74 13.63 -17.83
N ARG A 60 -27.29 14.81 -17.36
CA ARG A 60 -27.65 15.33 -16.03
C ARG A 60 -29.14 15.60 -15.89
N TRP A 61 -29.82 16.04 -16.93
CA TRP A 61 -31.28 16.17 -16.88
C TRP A 61 -31.96 14.81 -16.67
N VAL A 62 -31.48 13.76 -17.33
CA VAL A 62 -32.05 12.41 -17.19
C VAL A 62 -31.75 11.78 -15.84
N ASN A 63 -30.51 11.93 -15.34
CA ASN A 63 -30.02 11.16 -14.20
C ASN A 63 -29.96 11.94 -12.87
N GLU A 64 -29.91 13.27 -12.90
CA GLU A 64 -29.80 14.14 -11.71
C GLU A 64 -31.02 15.08 -11.60
N PHE A 65 -31.16 16.04 -12.51
CA PHE A 65 -32.08 17.17 -12.31
C PHE A 65 -33.57 16.78 -12.35
N TYR A 66 -33.99 15.93 -13.28
CA TYR A 66 -35.40 15.53 -13.36
C TYR A 66 -35.81 14.61 -12.20
N PRO A 67 -35.04 13.56 -11.86
CA PRO A 67 -35.34 12.77 -10.66
C PRO A 67 -35.33 13.60 -9.37
N GLU A 68 -34.39 14.52 -9.18
CA GLU A 68 -34.34 15.39 -7.99
C GLU A 68 -35.57 16.31 -7.89
N LEU A 69 -36.07 16.82 -9.02
CA LEU A 69 -37.29 17.62 -9.05
C LEU A 69 -38.50 16.83 -8.57
N LEU A 70 -38.62 15.57 -8.99
CA LEU A 70 -39.73 14.69 -8.62
C LEU A 70 -39.64 14.17 -7.17
N ARG A 71 -38.43 14.06 -6.61
CA ARG A 71 -38.18 13.57 -5.23
C ARG A 71 -38.41 14.63 -4.15
N LYS A 72 -38.96 15.79 -4.50
CA LYS A 72 -39.26 16.85 -3.55
C LYS A 72 -40.28 16.38 -2.51
N PRO A 73 -40.10 16.70 -1.21
CA PRO A 73 -41.02 16.26 -0.15
C PRO A 73 -42.48 16.61 -0.42
N GLU A 74 -42.71 17.74 -1.08
CA GLU A 74 -44.05 18.24 -1.45
C GLU A 74 -44.74 17.38 -2.52
N LEU A 75 -43.99 16.57 -3.26
CA LEU A 75 -44.49 15.65 -4.29
C LEU A 75 -44.43 14.18 -3.82
N ALA A 76 -43.82 13.91 -2.66
CA ALA A 76 -43.58 12.56 -2.16
C ALA A 76 -44.89 11.89 -1.73
N GLY A 77 -45.14 10.67 -2.22
CA GLY A 77 -46.35 9.90 -1.92
C GLY A 77 -47.54 10.18 -2.85
N GLU A 78 -47.49 11.27 -3.62
CA GLU A 78 -48.55 11.66 -4.58
C GLU A 78 -48.21 11.28 -6.03
N ILE A 79 -46.92 11.10 -6.33
CA ILE A 79 -46.43 10.74 -7.67
C ILE A 79 -45.54 9.51 -7.57
N ASP A 80 -45.94 8.43 -8.24
CA ASP A 80 -45.08 7.27 -8.44
C ASP A 80 -44.00 7.56 -9.49
N THR A 81 -42.79 7.84 -9.01
CA THR A 81 -41.63 8.14 -9.87
C THR A 81 -41.08 6.91 -10.59
N GLU A 82 -41.32 5.70 -10.08
CA GLU A 82 -40.84 4.47 -10.69
C GLU A 82 -41.64 4.14 -11.95
N LEU A 83 -42.96 4.37 -11.91
CA LEU A 83 -43.85 4.23 -13.07
C LEU A 83 -43.53 5.21 -14.21
N LEU A 84 -42.99 6.39 -13.90
CA LEU A 84 -42.58 7.37 -14.92
C LEU A 84 -41.28 6.95 -15.64
N GLY A 85 -40.35 6.30 -14.94
CA GLY A 85 -39.09 5.87 -15.53
C GLY A 85 -38.17 7.02 -15.99
N LYS A 86 -37.18 6.70 -16.85
CA LYS A 86 -36.21 7.68 -17.37
C LYS A 86 -36.79 8.48 -18.53
N LEU A 87 -36.37 9.75 -18.63
CA LEU A 87 -36.77 10.67 -19.71
C LEU A 87 -36.32 10.23 -21.11
N LEU A 88 -35.24 9.46 -21.21
CA LEU A 88 -34.74 8.91 -22.46
C LEU A 88 -34.70 7.38 -22.40
N PRO A 89 -35.00 6.71 -23.53
CA PRO A 89 -34.89 5.27 -23.63
C PRO A 89 -33.42 4.85 -23.70
N LYS A 90 -33.15 3.57 -23.39
CA LYS A 90 -31.79 3.04 -23.24
C LYS A 90 -30.97 3.18 -24.53
N GLU A 91 -31.60 3.00 -25.69
CA GLU A 91 -30.99 3.04 -27.02
C GLU A 91 -30.43 4.43 -27.35
N LEU A 92 -31.00 5.50 -26.79
CA LEU A 92 -30.51 6.86 -26.95
C LEU A 92 -29.55 7.26 -25.82
N LEU A 93 -29.66 6.63 -24.64
CA LEU A 93 -28.78 6.91 -23.50
C LEU A 93 -27.39 6.31 -23.65
N GLU A 94 -27.28 5.07 -24.10
CA GLU A 94 -25.99 4.37 -24.18
C GLU A 94 -24.96 5.10 -25.05
N PRO A 95 -25.30 5.60 -26.27
CA PRO A 95 -24.36 6.36 -27.08
C PRO A 95 -23.92 7.69 -26.44
N LEU A 96 -24.84 8.38 -25.74
CA LEU A 96 -24.53 9.63 -25.04
C LEU A 96 -23.59 9.38 -23.86
N GLU A 97 -23.87 8.35 -23.07
CA GLU A 97 -23.02 7.93 -21.96
C GLU A 97 -21.64 7.50 -22.46
N GLU A 98 -21.55 6.77 -23.57
CA GLU A 98 -20.28 6.37 -24.17
C GLU A 98 -19.47 7.58 -24.65
N GLN A 99 -20.09 8.53 -25.35
CA GLN A 99 -19.45 9.79 -25.76
C GLN A 99 -18.87 10.53 -24.55
N TYR A 100 -19.68 10.73 -23.51
CA TYR A 100 -19.24 11.41 -22.29
C TYR A 100 -18.08 10.67 -21.61
N LEU A 101 -18.22 9.36 -21.37
CA LEU A 101 -17.22 8.56 -20.67
C LEU A 101 -15.91 8.45 -21.47
N SER A 102 -15.97 8.34 -22.81
CA SER A 102 -14.78 8.31 -23.66
C SER A 102 -13.99 9.61 -23.51
N LYS A 103 -14.67 10.76 -23.59
CA LYS A 103 -14.02 12.06 -23.39
C LYS A 103 -13.37 12.17 -22.01
N GLN A 104 -14.08 11.74 -20.96
CA GLN A 104 -13.53 11.78 -19.60
C GLN A 104 -12.28 10.88 -19.46
N LYS A 105 -12.24 9.72 -20.14
CA LYS A 105 -11.05 8.86 -20.18
C LYS A 105 -9.87 9.57 -20.86
N ASP A 106 -10.11 10.24 -21.98
CA ASP A 106 -9.07 10.95 -22.73
C ASP A 106 -8.51 12.14 -21.96
N GLU A 107 -9.40 12.92 -21.31
CA GLU A 107 -9.03 14.04 -20.44
C GLU A 107 -8.19 13.58 -19.24
N LEU A 108 -8.62 12.51 -18.57
CA LEU A 108 -7.89 11.92 -17.46
C LEU A 108 -6.49 11.48 -17.90
N THR A 109 -6.42 10.75 -19.02
CA THR A 109 -5.16 10.23 -19.57
C THR A 109 -4.18 11.34 -19.92
N THR A 110 -4.69 12.41 -20.55
CA THR A 110 -3.89 13.57 -20.95
C THR A 110 -3.38 14.35 -19.75
N TYR A 111 -4.22 14.59 -18.75
CA TYR A 111 -3.81 15.30 -17.53
C TYR A 111 -2.74 14.52 -16.76
N ILE A 112 -3.00 13.23 -16.57
CA ILE A 112 -2.09 12.35 -15.86
C ILE A 112 -0.73 12.24 -16.58
N GLY A 113 -0.73 12.16 -17.91
CA GLY A 113 0.48 12.19 -18.72
C GLY A 113 1.31 13.44 -18.43
N ARG A 114 0.67 14.62 -18.44
CA ARG A 114 1.33 15.90 -18.11
C ARG A 114 1.92 15.91 -16.70
N VAL A 115 1.19 15.44 -15.69
CA VAL A 115 1.70 15.37 -14.31
C VAL A 115 3.00 14.55 -14.22
N LEU A 116 3.07 13.41 -14.92
CA LEU A 116 4.29 12.60 -14.94
C LEU A 116 5.42 13.23 -15.74
N GLU A 117 5.12 13.83 -16.89
CA GLU A 117 6.11 14.54 -17.72
C GLU A 117 6.71 15.72 -16.96
N GLU A 118 5.90 16.54 -16.31
CA GLU A 118 6.35 17.65 -15.46
C GLU A 118 7.23 17.14 -14.31
N ALA A 119 6.84 16.07 -13.63
CA ALA A 119 7.65 15.47 -12.57
C ALA A 119 9.02 14.98 -13.10
N LYS A 120 9.03 14.37 -14.30
CA LYS A 120 10.24 13.89 -14.95
C LYS A 120 11.15 15.04 -15.37
N GLU A 121 10.61 16.08 -15.99
CA GLU A 121 11.37 17.26 -16.39
C GLU A 121 12.05 17.94 -15.21
N ARG A 122 11.34 18.09 -14.08
CA ARG A 122 11.90 18.68 -12.87
C ARG A 122 13.06 17.86 -12.33
N TRP A 123 12.93 16.54 -12.33
CA TRP A 123 14.03 15.65 -11.98
C TRP A 123 15.22 15.79 -12.95
N ASP A 124 14.96 15.83 -14.25
CA ASP A 124 16.00 15.96 -15.28
C ASP A 124 16.74 17.31 -15.21
N LYS A 125 16.05 18.38 -14.83
CA LYS A 125 16.62 19.72 -14.57
C LYS A 125 17.46 19.80 -13.29
N GLY A 126 17.54 18.72 -12.51
CA GLY A 126 18.32 18.68 -11.27
C GLY A 126 17.62 19.37 -10.10
N GLU A 127 16.31 19.65 -10.20
CA GLU A 127 15.56 20.26 -9.10
C GLU A 127 15.48 19.31 -7.89
N MET A 128 15.13 19.85 -6.73
CA MET A 128 14.81 19.06 -5.54
C MET A 128 13.29 18.93 -5.40
N PRO A 129 12.77 17.79 -4.90
CA PRO A 129 11.37 17.68 -4.51
C PRO A 129 11.02 18.73 -3.45
N LYS A 130 9.73 19.07 -3.38
CA LYS A 130 9.23 19.97 -2.33
C LYS A 130 9.46 19.33 -0.96
N LYS A 131 9.65 20.16 0.07
CA LYS A 131 9.74 19.71 1.46
C LYS A 131 8.55 20.23 2.25
N GLU A 132 7.88 19.33 2.96
CA GLU A 132 6.82 19.64 3.92
C GLU A 132 7.21 18.96 5.24
N ASP A 133 7.25 19.73 6.33
CA ASP A 133 7.69 19.27 7.66
C ASP A 133 9.03 18.49 7.64
N GLY A 134 9.98 18.98 6.83
CA GLY A 134 11.30 18.35 6.65
C GLY A 134 11.32 17.11 5.76
N CYS A 135 10.16 16.64 5.29
CA CYS A 135 10.00 15.45 4.44
C CYS A 135 9.90 15.84 2.96
N PHE A 136 10.56 15.09 2.08
CA PHE A 136 10.41 15.23 0.64
C PHE A 136 9.04 14.71 0.21
N VAL A 137 8.28 15.54 -0.51
CA VAL A 137 6.92 15.22 -0.96
C VAL A 137 6.86 15.26 -2.48
N GLY A 138 6.30 14.21 -3.06
CA GLY A 138 5.94 14.13 -4.47
C GLY A 138 4.48 14.51 -4.65
N THR A 139 4.16 15.24 -5.71
CA THR A 139 2.78 15.70 -5.97
C THR A 139 1.99 14.73 -6.85
N VAL A 140 2.68 13.85 -7.59
CA VAL A 140 2.08 12.92 -8.56
C VAL A 140 0.86 12.19 -8.00
N ALA A 141 0.99 11.55 -6.84
CA ALA A 141 -0.15 10.81 -6.26
C ALA A 141 -1.31 11.74 -5.89
N TYR A 142 -1.02 12.84 -5.20
CA TYR A 142 -2.04 13.81 -4.79
C TYR A 142 -2.80 14.38 -6.00
N ASP A 143 -2.08 14.88 -7.01
CA ASP A 143 -2.66 15.50 -8.20
C ASP A 143 -3.55 14.52 -8.97
N VAL A 144 -3.08 13.28 -9.15
CA VAL A 144 -3.82 12.22 -9.84
C VAL A 144 -5.05 11.78 -9.03
N ILE A 145 -4.90 11.55 -7.72
CA ILE A 145 -5.98 11.05 -6.87
C ILE A 145 -7.10 12.08 -6.75
N GLN A 146 -6.76 13.36 -6.60
CA GLN A 146 -7.75 14.43 -6.55
C GLN A 146 -8.55 14.53 -7.84
N LEU A 147 -7.86 14.47 -8.99
CA LEU A 147 -8.53 14.49 -10.28
C LEU A 147 -9.47 13.29 -10.46
N ILE A 148 -9.00 12.08 -10.16
CA ILE A 148 -9.82 10.87 -10.24
C ILE A 148 -11.06 11.00 -9.37
N ASN A 149 -10.91 11.43 -8.11
CA ASN A 149 -12.02 11.59 -7.19
C ASN A 149 -13.04 12.60 -7.73
N GLY A 150 -12.60 13.73 -8.28
CA GLY A 150 -13.46 14.74 -8.90
C GLY A 150 -14.20 14.20 -10.14
N MET A 151 -13.47 13.61 -11.08
CA MET A 151 -14.04 13.12 -12.35
C MET A 151 -15.02 11.96 -12.13
N VAL A 152 -14.68 10.97 -11.31
CA VAL A 152 -15.57 9.83 -11.04
C VAL A 152 -16.82 10.27 -10.30
N THR A 153 -16.69 11.14 -9.29
CA THR A 153 -17.86 11.67 -8.54
C THR A 153 -18.79 12.47 -9.46
N SER A 154 -18.22 13.29 -10.36
CA SER A 154 -19.01 14.02 -11.36
C SER A 154 -19.69 13.07 -12.33
N ALA A 155 -18.96 12.11 -12.87
CA ALA A 155 -19.48 11.14 -13.82
C ALA A 155 -20.59 10.27 -13.23
N GLU A 156 -20.51 9.87 -11.96
CA GLU A 156 -21.56 9.10 -11.27
C GLU A 156 -22.90 9.85 -11.30
N LYS A 157 -22.88 11.19 -11.16
CA LYS A 157 -24.08 12.02 -11.29
C LYS A 157 -24.56 12.14 -12.75
N VAL A 158 -23.64 12.29 -13.69
CA VAL A 158 -23.96 12.47 -15.11
C VAL A 158 -24.57 11.20 -15.70
N VAL A 159 -23.96 10.03 -15.49
CA VAL A 159 -24.44 8.76 -16.06
C VAL A 159 -25.42 8.02 -15.14
N GLY A 160 -25.53 8.43 -13.87
CA GLY A 160 -26.42 7.82 -12.89
C GLY A 160 -26.05 6.38 -12.51
N ASP A 161 -24.84 5.93 -12.86
CA ASP A 161 -24.35 4.58 -12.62
C ASP A 161 -22.87 4.62 -12.20
N ARG A 162 -22.61 4.10 -11.00
CA ARG A 162 -21.27 4.08 -10.41
C ARG A 162 -20.28 3.22 -11.20
N ARG A 163 -20.69 2.05 -11.70
CA ARG A 163 -19.79 1.14 -12.44
C ARG A 163 -19.38 1.78 -13.77
N LYS A 164 -20.31 2.44 -14.45
CA LYS A 164 -20.01 3.22 -15.66
C LYS A 164 -19.05 4.38 -15.36
N ALA A 165 -19.27 5.13 -14.28
CA ALA A 165 -18.38 6.22 -13.87
C ALA A 165 -16.96 5.74 -13.53
N GLN A 166 -16.83 4.63 -12.79
CA GLN A 166 -15.53 4.03 -12.47
C GLN A 166 -14.74 3.64 -13.72
N SER A 167 -15.42 3.29 -14.82
CA SER A 167 -14.75 2.91 -16.07
C SER A 167 -13.82 4.00 -16.62
N ILE A 168 -13.98 5.27 -16.21
CA ILE A 168 -13.07 6.37 -16.55
C ILE A 168 -11.62 6.06 -16.12
N THR A 169 -11.46 5.32 -15.03
CA THR A 169 -10.14 4.99 -14.48
C THR A 169 -9.52 3.73 -15.09
N CYS A 170 -10.06 3.19 -16.19
CA CYS A 170 -9.57 1.95 -16.79
C CYS A 170 -8.08 1.99 -17.18
N GLN A 171 -7.55 3.18 -17.51
CA GLN A 171 -6.15 3.38 -17.89
C GLN A 171 -5.19 3.58 -16.69
N LEU A 172 -5.69 3.51 -15.46
CA LEU A 172 -4.86 3.72 -14.27
C LEU A 172 -3.73 2.70 -14.16
N LYS A 173 -3.92 1.47 -14.63
CA LYS A 173 -2.85 0.46 -14.67
C LYS A 173 -1.66 0.95 -15.52
N ASP A 174 -1.92 1.40 -16.73
CA ASP A 174 -0.89 1.88 -17.66
C ASP A 174 -0.20 3.13 -17.10
N LEU A 175 -0.94 3.97 -16.38
CA LEU A 175 -0.34 5.05 -15.61
C LEU A 175 0.65 4.53 -14.56
N ILE A 176 0.21 3.61 -13.69
CA ILE A 176 1.07 3.11 -12.61
C ILE A 176 2.34 2.45 -13.19
N GLU A 177 2.25 1.77 -14.34
CA GLU A 177 3.44 1.27 -15.04
C GLU A 177 4.35 2.38 -15.62
N ARG A 178 3.77 3.47 -16.15
CA ARG A 178 4.57 4.65 -16.54
C ARG A 178 5.25 5.30 -15.34
N PHE A 179 4.57 5.40 -14.21
CA PHE A 179 5.14 5.91 -12.97
C PHE A 179 6.25 4.98 -12.43
N ARG A 180 6.06 3.66 -12.51
CA ARG A 180 7.10 2.66 -12.22
C ARG A 180 8.31 2.82 -13.12
N THR A 181 8.10 3.04 -14.42
CA THR A 181 9.19 3.27 -15.37
C THR A 181 9.99 4.52 -15.00
N PHE A 182 9.30 5.63 -14.73
CA PHE A 182 9.94 6.87 -14.26
C PHE A 182 10.72 6.65 -12.96
N HIS A 183 10.12 5.97 -11.98
CA HIS A 183 10.78 5.64 -10.72
C HIS A 183 12.04 4.79 -10.93
N ASN A 184 11.98 3.82 -11.84
CA ASN A 184 13.11 2.97 -12.19
C ASN A 184 14.24 3.76 -12.88
N ASP A 185 13.89 4.72 -13.73
CA ASP A 185 14.87 5.60 -14.38
C ASP A 185 15.62 6.45 -13.35
N ILE A 186 14.92 6.96 -12.33
CA ILE A 186 15.55 7.69 -11.21
C ILE A 186 16.57 6.81 -10.50
N ILE A 187 16.19 5.59 -10.14
CA ILE A 187 17.07 4.63 -9.45
C ILE A 187 18.28 4.27 -10.31
N LYS A 188 18.07 3.97 -11.59
CA LYS A 188 19.12 3.54 -12.52
C LYS A 188 20.13 4.64 -12.80
N GLN A 189 19.67 5.88 -13.04
CA GLN A 189 20.55 6.98 -13.38
C GLN A 189 21.30 7.53 -12.16
N ASN A 190 20.73 7.39 -10.95
CA ASN A 190 21.39 7.71 -9.68
C ASN A 190 22.07 9.11 -9.66
N LYS A 191 21.40 10.11 -10.27
CA LYS A 191 21.79 11.53 -10.23
C LYS A 191 21.80 12.06 -8.78
N PRO A 192 22.49 13.17 -8.47
CA PRO A 192 22.56 13.74 -7.11
C PRO A 192 21.20 13.99 -6.43
N ASN A 193 20.16 14.34 -7.20
CA ASN A 193 18.79 14.55 -6.69
C ASN A 193 17.94 13.27 -6.63
N SER A 194 18.47 12.10 -7.01
CA SER A 194 17.68 10.86 -7.10
C SER A 194 17.22 10.34 -5.75
N LYS A 195 18.09 10.35 -4.72
CA LYS A 195 17.72 9.95 -3.35
C LYS A 195 16.50 10.73 -2.83
N PRO A 196 16.48 12.08 -2.86
CA PRO A 196 15.28 12.87 -2.55
C PRO A 196 14.02 12.47 -3.33
N PHE A 197 14.13 12.28 -4.65
CA PHE A 197 12.98 11.89 -5.48
C PHE A 197 12.47 10.48 -5.16
N VAL A 198 13.35 9.53 -4.85
CA VAL A 198 12.95 8.19 -4.41
C VAL A 198 12.18 8.26 -3.09
N LYS A 199 12.61 9.10 -2.13
CA LYS A 199 11.88 9.33 -0.87
C LYS A 199 10.51 9.98 -1.09
N ALA A 200 10.43 10.97 -1.98
CA ALA A 200 9.17 11.60 -2.38
C ALA A 200 8.21 10.60 -3.05
N ASN A 201 8.74 9.76 -3.94
CA ASN A 201 7.95 8.74 -4.64
C ASN A 201 7.47 7.62 -3.71
N LEU A 202 8.20 7.28 -2.64
CA LEU A 202 7.70 6.37 -1.60
C LEU A 202 6.40 6.87 -0.99
N GLY A 203 6.30 8.16 -0.70
CA GLY A 203 5.06 8.77 -0.22
C GLY A 203 3.93 8.68 -1.25
N CYS A 204 4.25 8.87 -2.54
CA CYS A 204 3.27 8.69 -3.62
C CYS A 204 2.76 7.25 -3.73
N ILE A 205 3.67 6.26 -3.64
CA ILE A 205 3.34 4.83 -3.67
C ILE A 205 2.40 4.47 -2.51
N GLU A 206 2.66 5.00 -1.31
CA GLU A 206 1.80 4.78 -0.15
C GLU A 206 0.42 5.42 -0.32
N GLN A 207 0.34 6.65 -0.83
CA GLN A 207 -0.94 7.32 -1.13
C GLN A 207 -1.76 6.54 -2.17
N PHE A 208 -1.13 6.04 -3.24
CA PHE A 208 -1.80 5.20 -4.22
C PHE A 208 -2.27 3.87 -3.61
N SER A 209 -1.45 3.24 -2.77
CA SER A 209 -1.86 2.02 -2.06
C SER A 209 -3.07 2.29 -1.16
N ASP A 210 -3.07 3.40 -0.44
CA ASP A 210 -4.14 3.77 0.49
C ASP A 210 -5.47 4.03 -0.22
N VAL A 211 -5.45 4.81 -1.31
CA VAL A 211 -6.67 5.12 -2.07
C VAL A 211 -7.24 3.87 -2.76
N LEU A 212 -6.39 3.01 -3.31
CA LEU A 212 -6.83 1.78 -3.97
C LEU A 212 -7.50 0.83 -2.97
N GLN A 213 -7.03 0.79 -1.71
CA GLN A 213 -7.61 -0.05 -0.65
C GLN A 213 -8.88 0.57 -0.05
N LYS A 214 -8.85 1.87 0.31
CA LYS A 214 -9.92 2.52 1.08
C LYS A 214 -11.02 3.11 0.21
N LYS A 215 -10.73 3.51 -1.02
CA LYS A 215 -11.68 4.12 -1.96
C LYS A 215 -11.93 3.23 -3.18
N SER A 216 -12.24 1.96 -2.92
CA SER A 216 -12.55 0.97 -3.96
C SER A 216 -13.66 1.41 -4.92
N HIS A 217 -14.57 2.28 -4.48
CA HIS A 217 -15.65 2.85 -5.29
C HIS A 217 -15.17 3.80 -6.41
N LEU A 218 -13.88 4.14 -6.47
CA LEU A 218 -13.35 4.98 -7.56
C LEU A 218 -12.84 4.15 -8.75
N PHE A 219 -12.68 2.83 -8.60
CA PHE A 219 -11.93 2.00 -9.54
C PHE A 219 -12.68 0.72 -9.92
N PRO A 220 -12.57 0.25 -11.17
CA PRO A 220 -12.89 -1.12 -11.54
C PRO A 220 -12.04 -2.11 -10.73
N ASN A 221 -12.61 -3.26 -10.38
CA ASN A 221 -11.95 -4.25 -9.52
C ASN A 221 -10.65 -4.79 -10.12
N ASP A 222 -10.66 -5.11 -11.41
CA ASP A 222 -9.50 -5.62 -12.15
C ASP A 222 -8.37 -4.59 -12.23
N VAL A 223 -8.70 -3.32 -12.47
CA VAL A 223 -7.72 -2.22 -12.48
C VAL A 223 -7.10 -2.05 -11.11
N ARG A 224 -7.94 -2.03 -10.05
CA ARG A 224 -7.47 -1.91 -8.67
C ARG A 224 -6.50 -3.03 -8.29
N GLU A 225 -6.89 -4.27 -8.54
CA GLU A 225 -6.08 -5.45 -8.23
C GLU A 225 -4.74 -5.43 -8.98
N ASN A 226 -4.76 -5.11 -10.28
CA ASN A 226 -3.55 -4.98 -11.07
C ASN A 226 -2.60 -3.89 -10.53
N CYS A 227 -3.11 -2.72 -10.16
CA CYS A 227 -2.29 -1.66 -9.57
C CYS A 227 -1.67 -2.10 -8.23
N LEU A 228 -2.43 -2.80 -7.38
CA LEU A 228 -1.96 -3.31 -6.09
C LEU A 228 -0.88 -4.39 -6.22
N LEU A 229 -0.73 -5.03 -7.38
CA LEU A 229 0.37 -5.95 -7.67
C LEU A 229 1.68 -5.21 -8.02
N ILE A 230 1.60 -3.97 -8.54
CA ILE A 230 2.76 -3.22 -9.03
C ILE A 230 3.42 -2.40 -7.91
N LEU A 231 2.61 -1.75 -7.07
CA LEU A 231 3.09 -0.84 -6.02
C LEU A 231 4.07 -1.48 -5.01
N PRO A 232 3.90 -2.75 -4.57
CA PRO A 232 4.84 -3.40 -3.66
C PRO A 232 6.24 -3.56 -4.25
N ASP A 233 6.33 -3.90 -5.55
CA ASP A 233 7.62 -4.00 -6.25
C ASP A 233 8.32 -2.64 -6.33
N MET A 234 7.59 -1.57 -6.66
CA MET A 234 8.13 -0.21 -6.64
C MET A 234 8.68 0.18 -5.27
N LYS A 235 7.92 -0.11 -4.20
CA LYS A 235 8.37 0.13 -2.83
C LYS A 235 9.65 -0.65 -2.53
N GLN A 236 9.72 -1.92 -2.91
CA GLN A 236 10.89 -2.75 -2.67
C GLN A 236 12.13 -2.24 -3.43
N MET A 237 11.97 -1.78 -4.68
CA MET A 237 13.05 -1.18 -5.46
C MET A 237 13.56 0.11 -4.80
N ALA A 238 12.66 0.98 -4.33
CA ALA A 238 13.02 2.18 -3.59
C ALA A 238 13.79 1.85 -2.30
N HIS A 239 13.28 0.91 -1.50
CA HIS A 239 13.94 0.47 -0.27
C HIS A 239 15.33 -0.10 -0.56
N ALA A 240 15.45 -1.02 -1.52
CA ALA A 240 16.73 -1.60 -1.91
C ALA A 240 17.75 -0.53 -2.36
N TYR A 241 17.31 0.46 -3.13
CA TYR A 241 18.15 1.58 -3.56
C TYR A 241 18.63 2.43 -2.37
N LEU A 242 17.74 2.75 -1.42
CA LEU A 242 18.07 3.57 -0.26
C LEU A 242 18.94 2.84 0.78
N LEU A 243 18.73 1.54 0.98
CA LEU A 243 19.41 0.74 2.01
C LEU A 243 20.74 0.15 1.53
N LYS A 244 20.93 -0.05 0.22
CA LYS A 244 22.16 -0.64 -0.33
C LYS A 244 23.44 0.11 0.08
N PRO A 245 23.54 1.45 -0.04
CA PRO A 245 24.74 2.17 0.39
C PRO A 245 25.07 1.98 1.87
N ILE A 246 24.03 1.92 2.72
CA ILE A 246 24.17 1.68 4.16
C ILE A 246 24.81 0.32 4.40
N HIS A 247 24.30 -0.74 3.78
CA HIS A 247 24.88 -2.08 3.91
C HIS A 247 26.30 -2.18 3.36
N GLU A 248 26.62 -1.42 2.30
CA GLU A 248 27.98 -1.34 1.78
C GLU A 248 28.94 -0.71 2.79
N ALA A 249 28.53 0.36 3.47
CA ALA A 249 29.28 1.01 4.55
C ALA A 249 29.42 0.12 5.80
N LEU A 250 28.39 -0.66 6.14
CA LEU A 250 28.39 -1.55 7.31
C LEU A 250 29.15 -2.87 7.08
N LYS A 251 29.43 -3.24 5.82
CA LYS A 251 30.08 -4.50 5.44
C LYS A 251 31.38 -4.83 6.20
N PRO A 252 32.32 -3.89 6.46
CA PRO A 252 33.51 -4.17 7.25
C PRO A 252 33.18 -4.55 8.70
N HIS A 253 32.15 -3.95 9.28
CA HIS A 253 31.69 -4.19 10.65
C HIS A 253 31.00 -5.54 10.78
N TYR A 254 30.14 -5.91 9.82
CA TYR A 254 29.50 -7.23 9.77
C TYR A 254 30.51 -8.38 9.77
N ARG A 255 31.64 -8.22 9.07
CA ARG A 255 32.70 -9.23 8.99
C ARG A 255 33.37 -9.54 10.33
N LYS A 256 33.20 -8.70 11.35
CA LYS A 256 33.73 -8.94 12.70
C LYS A 256 32.85 -9.86 13.53
N VAL A 257 31.56 -9.93 13.23
CA VAL A 257 30.61 -10.83 13.91
C VAL A 257 30.96 -12.29 13.55
N GLY A 258 30.96 -13.18 14.55
CA GLY A 258 31.33 -14.59 14.38
C GLY A 258 32.84 -14.87 14.31
N THR A 259 33.69 -13.84 14.50
CA THR A 259 35.16 -13.98 14.60
C THR A 259 35.63 -13.91 16.05
N SER A 260 36.94 -14.02 16.31
CA SER A 260 37.52 -13.78 17.64
C SER A 260 37.22 -12.38 18.18
N ASP A 261 37.05 -11.39 17.29
CA ASP A 261 36.76 -10.00 17.64
C ASP A 261 35.30 -9.80 18.10
N TRP A 262 34.41 -10.75 17.84
CA TRP A 262 32.97 -10.63 18.13
C TRP A 262 32.69 -10.39 19.62
N LEU A 263 33.45 -11.05 20.50
CA LEU A 263 33.29 -10.93 21.96
C LEU A 263 33.93 -9.65 22.54
N ASN A 264 34.50 -8.80 21.69
CA ASN A 264 35.04 -7.50 22.08
C ASN A 264 33.95 -6.42 21.90
N LYS A 265 33.58 -5.74 23.01
CA LYS A 265 32.56 -4.67 23.01
C LYS A 265 32.82 -3.57 21.97
N SER A 266 34.08 -3.28 21.68
CA SER A 266 34.45 -2.25 20.70
C SER A 266 34.07 -2.59 19.26
N ALA A 267 34.01 -3.87 18.89
CA ALA A 267 33.69 -4.29 17.53
C ALA A 267 32.22 -4.03 17.20
N PHE A 268 31.32 -4.37 18.13
CA PHE A 268 29.89 -4.10 17.96
C PHE A 268 29.56 -2.62 18.11
N LYS A 269 30.23 -1.89 19.00
CA LYS A 269 30.05 -0.44 19.10
C LYS A 269 30.29 0.26 17.76
N LYS A 270 31.35 -0.10 17.03
CA LYS A 270 31.61 0.44 15.69
C LYS A 270 30.51 0.12 14.66
N LEU A 271 29.90 -1.07 14.74
CA LEU A 271 28.74 -1.40 13.92
C LEU A 271 27.56 -0.46 14.26
N LEU A 272 27.27 -0.29 15.55
CA LEU A 272 26.16 0.53 16.02
C LEU A 272 26.36 2.01 15.66
N ASP A 273 27.57 2.53 15.86
CA ASP A 273 27.96 3.90 15.47
C ASP A 273 27.82 4.07 13.94
N GLY A 274 28.31 3.11 13.15
CA GLY A 274 28.15 3.13 11.69
C GLY A 274 26.68 3.08 11.25
N VAL A 275 25.82 2.29 11.91
CA VAL A 275 24.38 2.30 11.61
C VAL A 275 23.81 3.69 11.92
N LYS A 276 24.15 4.27 13.06
CA LYS A 276 23.67 5.59 13.47
C LYS A 276 24.10 6.71 12.51
N ASP A 277 25.34 6.69 12.04
CA ASP A 277 25.87 7.69 11.11
C ASP A 277 25.15 7.63 9.75
N GLU A 278 24.93 6.41 9.23
CA GLU A 278 24.23 6.18 7.96
C GLU A 278 22.71 6.40 8.03
N LEU A 279 22.11 6.31 9.23
CA LEU A 279 20.68 6.52 9.43
C LEU A 279 20.26 7.98 9.23
N GLN A 280 21.17 8.95 9.43
CA GLN A 280 20.87 10.37 9.15
C GLN A 280 20.47 10.57 7.68
N ASP A 281 21.08 9.80 6.79
CA ASP A 281 20.83 9.80 5.36
C ASP A 281 19.43 9.28 4.98
N LEU A 282 18.69 8.65 5.91
CA LEU A 282 17.32 8.17 5.71
C LEU A 282 16.25 9.19 6.10
N HIS A 283 16.62 10.30 6.75
CA HIS A 283 15.68 11.37 7.09
C HIS A 283 15.07 12.02 5.85
N GLY A 284 13.90 12.64 6.03
CA GLY A 284 13.18 13.32 4.97
C GLY A 284 12.28 12.42 4.12
N SER A 285 11.98 11.20 4.58
CA SER A 285 10.83 10.44 4.09
C SER A 285 9.63 10.71 4.99
N ILE A 286 8.41 10.67 4.46
CA ILE A 286 7.20 10.76 5.29
C ILE A 286 7.20 9.69 6.39
N GLU A 287 6.59 9.98 7.54
CA GLU A 287 6.71 9.17 8.78
C GLU A 287 6.42 7.68 8.57
N SER A 288 5.33 7.33 7.89
CA SER A 288 4.93 5.95 7.60
C SER A 288 5.93 5.21 6.70
N CYS A 289 6.49 5.90 5.71
CA CYS A 289 7.55 5.38 4.85
C CYS A 289 8.87 5.24 5.61
N HIS A 290 9.22 6.22 6.44
CA HIS A 290 10.40 6.17 7.29
C HIS A 290 10.34 4.97 8.24
N GLN A 291 9.22 4.77 8.93
CA GLN A 291 9.01 3.61 9.80
C GLN A 291 9.24 2.29 9.04
N LYS A 292 8.61 2.13 7.87
CA LYS A 292 8.74 0.91 7.05
C LYS A 292 10.17 0.67 6.56
N LEU A 293 10.90 1.74 6.25
CA LEU A 293 12.29 1.67 5.81
C LEU A 293 13.22 1.28 6.98
N THR A 294 13.00 1.88 8.15
CA THR A 294 13.71 1.58 9.40
C THR A 294 13.45 0.14 9.85
N ASP A 295 12.20 -0.33 9.77
CA ASP A 295 11.81 -1.71 10.08
C ASP A 295 12.56 -2.72 9.18
N GLN A 296 12.62 -2.47 7.86
CA GLN A 296 13.34 -3.34 6.93
C GLN A 296 14.86 -3.32 7.19
N LEU A 297 15.44 -2.15 7.45
CA LEU A 297 16.87 -2.06 7.77
C LEU A 297 17.20 -2.82 9.07
N TYR A 298 16.35 -2.71 10.09
CA TYR A 298 16.56 -3.44 11.34
C TYR A 298 16.53 -4.95 11.11
N GLU A 299 15.57 -5.44 10.33
CA GLU A 299 15.49 -6.85 9.93
C GLU A 299 16.76 -7.28 9.17
N GLU A 300 17.16 -6.55 8.13
CA GLU A 300 18.35 -6.86 7.32
C GLU A 300 19.65 -6.87 8.15
N VAL A 301 19.82 -5.91 9.06
CA VAL A 301 20.96 -5.84 10.00
C VAL A 301 20.98 -7.06 10.93
N THR A 302 19.81 -7.45 11.44
CA THR A 302 19.66 -8.60 12.35
C THR A 302 19.93 -9.91 11.61
N VAL A 303 19.40 -10.06 10.39
CA VAL A 303 19.66 -11.21 9.51
C VAL A 303 21.15 -11.32 9.20
N GLU A 304 21.81 -10.24 8.79
CA GLU A 304 23.24 -10.28 8.48
C GLU A 304 24.08 -10.54 9.75
N TYR A 305 23.69 -10.03 10.93
CA TYR A 305 24.32 -10.36 12.20
C TYR A 305 24.27 -11.87 12.47
N VAL A 306 23.08 -12.49 12.42
CA VAL A 306 22.92 -13.93 12.66
C VAL A 306 23.65 -14.75 11.61
N LYS A 307 23.54 -14.36 10.34
CA LYS A 307 24.23 -15.03 9.22
C LYS A 307 25.75 -15.00 9.40
N ARG A 308 26.33 -13.88 9.85
CA ARG A 308 27.77 -13.78 10.13
C ARG A 308 28.19 -14.63 11.31
N LEU A 309 27.38 -14.66 12.37
CA LEU A 309 27.61 -15.52 13.52
C LEU A 309 27.63 -17.00 13.13
N LEU A 310 26.61 -17.46 12.39
CA LEU A 310 26.48 -18.86 11.98
C LEU A 310 27.51 -19.30 10.94
N ARG A 311 28.01 -18.37 10.11
CA ARG A 311 29.12 -18.64 9.18
C ARG A 311 30.50 -18.50 9.82
N GLY A 312 30.57 -17.93 11.02
CA GLY A 312 31.81 -17.67 11.73
C GLY A 312 32.50 -18.93 12.22
N ASP A 313 33.79 -18.80 12.50
CA ASP A 313 34.64 -19.89 13.02
C ASP A 313 34.98 -19.73 14.51
N VAL A 314 34.30 -18.79 15.21
CA VAL A 314 34.45 -18.63 16.65
C VAL A 314 34.06 -19.92 17.39
N LYS A 315 34.91 -20.34 18.33
CA LYS A 315 34.74 -21.55 19.14
C LYS A 315 34.62 -21.15 20.61
N LEU A 316 33.48 -21.45 21.21
CA LEU A 316 33.16 -21.19 22.62
C LEU A 316 33.49 -22.46 23.43
N LYS A 317 34.73 -22.52 23.93
CA LYS A 317 35.33 -23.75 24.47
C LYS A 317 34.81 -24.12 25.85
N ASP A 318 34.63 -23.12 26.69
CA ASP A 318 34.29 -23.29 28.09
C ASP A 318 32.99 -22.54 28.44
N LYS A 319 32.49 -22.80 29.65
CA LYS A 319 31.24 -22.22 30.17
C LYS A 319 31.32 -20.70 30.28
N GLU A 320 32.49 -20.15 30.59
CA GLU A 320 32.68 -18.71 30.75
C GLU A 320 32.60 -17.99 29.40
N GLN A 321 33.23 -18.54 28.36
CA GLN A 321 33.13 -18.05 26.98
C GLN A 321 31.70 -18.13 26.45
N GLN A 322 30.98 -19.20 26.76
CA GLN A 322 29.58 -19.38 26.40
C GLN A 322 28.67 -18.37 27.11
N LEU A 323 28.87 -18.13 28.40
CA LEU A 323 28.16 -17.11 29.15
C LEU A 323 28.49 -15.69 28.66
N LYS A 324 29.77 -15.43 28.32
CA LYS A 324 30.22 -14.18 27.73
C LYS A 324 29.56 -13.93 26.37
N ALA A 325 29.47 -14.97 25.53
CA ALA A 325 28.78 -14.90 24.24
C ALA A 325 27.29 -14.59 24.39
N TYR A 326 26.61 -15.24 25.34
CA TYR A 326 25.23 -14.95 25.68
C TYR A 326 25.05 -13.49 26.11
N ASN A 327 25.82 -13.01 27.09
CA ASN A 327 25.73 -11.63 27.58
C ASN A 327 26.01 -10.64 26.45
N THR A 328 27.04 -10.89 25.62
CA THR A 328 27.38 -10.03 24.47
C THR A 328 26.23 -9.97 23.47
N MET A 329 25.65 -11.10 23.09
CA MET A 329 24.56 -11.14 22.11
C MET A 329 23.31 -10.45 22.64
N ARG A 330 22.97 -10.62 23.93
CA ARG A 330 21.85 -9.93 24.58
C ARG A 330 22.08 -8.41 24.65
N ASP A 331 23.26 -7.97 25.07
CA ASP A 331 23.62 -6.55 25.12
C ASP A 331 23.57 -5.91 23.73
N ASN A 332 24.04 -6.64 22.70
CA ASN A 332 23.96 -6.21 21.31
C ASN A 332 22.50 -6.12 20.82
N ALA A 333 21.66 -7.09 21.16
CA ALA A 333 20.24 -7.11 20.80
C ALA A 333 19.50 -5.91 21.41
N GLU A 334 19.76 -5.61 22.69
CA GLU A 334 19.20 -4.44 23.37
C GLU A 334 19.65 -3.14 22.70
N SER A 335 20.93 -3.05 22.36
CA SER A 335 21.51 -1.86 21.73
C SER A 335 20.95 -1.60 20.32
N LEU A 336 20.81 -2.67 19.50
CA LEU A 336 20.15 -2.56 18.20
C LEU A 336 18.70 -2.13 18.36
N HIS A 337 17.96 -2.79 19.26
CA HIS A 337 16.56 -2.47 19.50
C HIS A 337 16.38 -1.02 19.94
N SER A 338 17.15 -0.56 20.93
CA SER A 338 17.11 0.82 21.41
C SER A 338 17.41 1.83 20.30
N LEU A 339 18.39 1.54 19.45
CA LEU A 339 18.71 2.40 18.30
C LEU A 339 17.54 2.47 17.32
N PHE A 340 17.04 1.32 16.84
CA PHE A 340 15.98 1.30 15.83
C PHE A 340 14.62 1.78 16.36
N THR A 341 14.29 1.51 17.63
CA THR A 341 13.08 2.03 18.28
C THR A 341 13.14 3.55 18.43
N SER A 342 14.31 4.13 18.76
CA SER A 342 14.44 5.59 18.78
C SER A 342 14.28 6.26 17.41
N MET A 343 14.38 5.48 16.33
CA MET A 343 14.11 5.87 14.94
C MET A 343 12.70 5.49 14.46
N GLY A 344 11.82 5.09 15.38
CA GLY A 344 10.41 4.80 15.10
C GLY A 344 10.10 3.34 14.76
N SER A 345 11.07 2.43 14.74
CA SER A 345 10.81 1.01 14.48
C SER A 345 9.90 0.39 15.54
N LYS A 346 9.06 -0.57 15.11
CA LYS A 346 8.14 -1.32 15.98
C LYS A 346 8.45 -2.83 16.02
N GLN A 347 9.64 -3.24 15.60
CA GLN A 347 10.01 -4.65 15.40
C GLN A 347 10.70 -5.24 16.66
N GLU A 348 9.99 -5.31 17.79
CA GLU A 348 10.53 -5.86 19.04
C GLU A 348 10.98 -7.32 18.93
N TRP A 349 10.26 -8.14 18.14
CA TRP A 349 10.56 -9.55 17.90
C TRP A 349 12.00 -9.83 17.39
N LEU A 350 12.65 -8.86 16.73
CA LEU A 350 14.05 -9.01 16.28
C LEU A 350 15.03 -9.11 17.46
N LYS A 351 14.75 -8.38 18.55
CA LYS A 351 15.49 -8.50 19.82
C LYS A 351 15.27 -9.87 20.45
N GLU A 352 14.03 -10.35 20.42
CA GLU A 352 13.64 -11.65 20.98
C GLU A 352 14.33 -12.79 20.24
N ILE A 353 14.45 -12.73 18.91
CA ILE A 353 15.23 -13.68 18.11
C ILE A 353 16.66 -13.78 18.61
N LEU A 354 17.35 -12.64 18.73
CA LEU A 354 18.75 -12.63 19.12
C LEU A 354 18.93 -13.18 20.54
N THR A 355 17.99 -12.84 21.43
CA THR A 355 17.98 -13.33 22.82
C THR A 355 17.74 -14.84 22.88
N THR A 356 16.83 -15.36 22.06
CA THR A 356 16.50 -16.79 22.00
C THR A 356 17.67 -17.61 21.45
N ILE A 357 18.38 -17.09 20.44
CA ILE A 357 19.62 -17.69 19.92
C ILE A 357 20.72 -17.65 21.00
N ALA A 358 20.84 -16.54 21.73
CA ALA A 358 21.82 -16.40 22.80
C ALA A 358 21.63 -17.44 23.90
N GLU A 359 20.39 -17.76 24.28
CA GLU A 359 20.11 -18.78 25.31
C GLU A 359 20.67 -20.15 24.93
N VAL A 360 20.55 -20.56 23.66
CA VAL A 360 21.17 -21.81 23.16
C VAL A 360 22.69 -21.84 23.42
N LEU A 361 23.36 -20.68 23.30
CA LEU A 361 24.79 -20.58 23.56
C LEU A 361 25.15 -20.75 25.03
N LYS A 362 24.30 -20.33 25.97
CA LYS A 362 24.52 -20.42 27.43
C LYS A 362 24.17 -21.79 28.01
N LEU A 363 23.07 -22.40 27.57
CA LEU A 363 22.55 -23.65 28.12
C LEU A 363 23.60 -24.77 28.08
N GLN A 364 23.69 -25.57 29.13
CA GLN A 364 24.75 -26.58 29.28
C GLN A 364 24.21 -28.00 29.13
N ASP A 365 23.02 -28.25 29.65
CA ASP A 365 22.38 -29.54 29.62
C ASP A 365 21.68 -29.79 28.27
N LEU A 366 21.81 -31.02 27.78
CA LEU A 366 21.25 -31.41 26.48
C LEU A 366 19.72 -31.24 26.41
N PRO A 367 18.94 -31.64 27.42
CA PRO A 367 17.49 -31.45 27.40
C PRO A 367 17.06 -29.98 27.30
N ALA A 368 17.68 -29.04 28.03
CA ALA A 368 17.35 -27.63 27.89
C ALA A 368 17.74 -27.08 26.51
N ILE A 369 18.88 -27.50 25.96
CA ILE A 369 19.26 -27.12 24.58
C ILE A 369 18.21 -27.61 23.58
N GLN A 370 17.74 -28.85 23.72
CA GLN A 370 16.67 -29.41 22.89
C GLN A 370 15.38 -28.58 23.01
N MET A 371 14.94 -28.30 24.24
CA MET A 371 13.74 -27.50 24.50
C MET A 371 13.84 -26.08 23.93
N GLN A 372 15.01 -25.43 24.07
CA GLN A 372 15.22 -24.09 23.54
C GLN A 372 15.23 -24.07 22.01
N VAL A 373 15.85 -25.07 21.37
CA VAL A 373 15.84 -25.20 19.91
C VAL A 373 14.44 -25.52 19.38
N VAL A 374 13.67 -26.35 20.08
CA VAL A 374 12.25 -26.59 19.77
C VAL A 374 11.46 -25.29 19.88
N SER A 375 11.59 -24.56 20.98
CA SER A 375 10.92 -23.26 21.15
C SER A 375 11.27 -22.28 20.03
N LEU A 376 12.54 -22.22 19.62
CA LEU A 376 12.99 -21.39 18.50
C LEU A 376 12.37 -21.86 17.17
N GLY A 377 12.32 -23.16 16.92
CA GLY A 377 11.72 -23.74 15.72
C GLY A 377 10.21 -23.55 15.66
N SER A 378 9.50 -23.67 16.78
CA SER A 378 8.06 -23.42 16.86
C SER A 378 7.72 -21.95 16.61
N ALA A 379 8.56 -21.02 17.08
CA ALA A 379 8.40 -19.59 16.83
C ALA A 379 8.82 -19.19 15.40
N TYR A 380 9.77 -19.91 14.80
CA TYR A 380 10.30 -19.66 13.46
C TYR A 380 10.44 -20.98 12.67
N PRO A 381 9.36 -21.46 12.04
CA PRO A 381 9.33 -22.75 11.34
C PRO A 381 10.25 -22.83 10.11
N ASP A 382 10.78 -21.70 9.65
CA ASP A 382 11.81 -21.65 8.60
C ASP A 382 13.24 -21.89 9.15
N LEU A 383 13.39 -22.16 10.45
CA LEU A 383 14.62 -22.67 11.06
C LEU A 383 14.94 -24.05 10.49
N SER A 384 16.17 -24.22 10.00
CA SER A 384 16.59 -25.45 9.33
C SER A 384 17.64 -26.20 10.14
N ASP A 385 17.77 -27.49 9.84
CA ASP A 385 18.86 -28.35 10.32
C ASP A 385 20.25 -27.73 10.09
N ARG A 386 20.42 -26.96 9.00
CA ARG A 386 21.67 -26.26 8.70
C ARG A 386 21.92 -25.12 9.68
N HIS A 387 20.89 -24.34 10.01
CA HIS A 387 20.96 -23.26 11.00
C HIS A 387 21.35 -23.81 12.38
N VAL A 388 20.67 -24.87 12.83
CA VAL A 388 20.98 -25.52 14.12
C VAL A 388 22.38 -26.12 14.12
N SER A 389 22.78 -26.81 13.04
CA SER A 389 24.13 -27.38 12.91
C SER A 389 25.21 -26.30 13.05
N ALA A 390 25.03 -25.15 12.40
CA ALA A 390 25.95 -24.03 12.47
C ALA A 390 26.00 -23.40 13.88
N LEU A 391 24.83 -23.21 14.51
CA LEU A 391 24.74 -22.65 15.86
C LEU A 391 25.43 -23.55 16.89
N LEU A 392 25.15 -24.85 16.86
CA LEU A 392 25.75 -25.83 17.78
C LEU A 392 27.24 -26.06 17.49
N LYS A 393 27.74 -25.74 16.29
CA LYS A 393 29.18 -25.81 15.95
C LYS A 393 30.01 -24.85 16.80
N LEU A 394 29.43 -23.71 17.20
CA LEU A 394 30.08 -22.71 18.06
C LEU A 394 30.40 -23.29 19.45
N LYS A 395 29.59 -24.24 19.94
CA LYS A 395 29.79 -24.93 21.23
C LYS A 395 30.66 -26.16 21.03
N THR A 396 31.90 -26.14 21.52
CA THR A 396 32.82 -27.28 21.34
C THR A 396 32.65 -28.40 22.36
N ASN A 397 31.84 -28.18 23.40
CA ASN A 397 31.56 -29.17 24.46
C ASN A 397 30.47 -30.19 24.08
N LEU A 398 29.77 -30.00 22.96
CA LEU A 398 28.76 -30.94 22.47
C LEU A 398 29.37 -31.99 21.54
N SER A 399 29.09 -33.26 21.78
CA SER A 399 29.51 -34.35 20.90
C SER A 399 28.74 -34.34 19.58
N LYS A 400 29.23 -35.08 18.57
CA LYS A 400 28.50 -35.27 17.31
C LYS A 400 27.13 -35.93 17.54
N ALA A 401 27.03 -36.84 18.52
CA ALA A 401 25.78 -37.53 18.87
C ALA A 401 24.79 -36.55 19.51
N ASP A 402 25.24 -35.67 20.41
CA ASP A 402 24.39 -34.66 21.04
C ASP A 402 23.81 -33.70 20.01
N ARG A 403 24.66 -33.21 19.09
CA ARG A 403 24.22 -32.36 17.98
C ARG A 403 23.21 -33.05 17.07
N LYS A 404 23.33 -34.37 16.88
CA LYS A 404 22.35 -35.14 16.10
C LYS A 404 21.01 -35.20 16.82
N LYS A 405 21.01 -35.53 18.12
CA LYS A 405 19.79 -35.58 18.95
C LYS A 405 19.02 -34.26 18.94
N VAL A 406 19.71 -33.11 19.07
CA VAL A 406 19.05 -31.79 19.03
C VAL A 406 18.33 -31.53 17.70
N LYS A 407 18.93 -31.93 16.57
CA LYS A 407 18.32 -31.77 15.24
C LYS A 407 17.16 -32.72 14.99
N GLU A 408 17.29 -33.96 15.45
CA GLU A 408 16.20 -34.93 15.40
C GLU A 408 14.99 -34.40 16.18
N THR A 409 15.20 -33.84 17.39
CA THR A 409 14.12 -33.21 18.17
C THR A 409 13.50 -32.01 17.46
N LEU A 410 14.29 -31.15 16.80
CA LEU A 410 13.73 -30.06 16.00
C LEU A 410 12.88 -30.60 14.84
N THR A 411 13.41 -31.59 14.12
CA THR A 411 12.71 -32.19 12.97
C THR A 411 11.39 -32.82 13.39
N ASP A 412 11.36 -33.48 14.55
CA ASP A 412 10.13 -34.07 15.08
C ASP A 412 9.12 -33.00 15.53
N ALA A 413 9.59 -31.94 16.20
CA ALA A 413 8.71 -30.83 16.61
C ALA A 413 8.12 -30.06 15.41
N LEU A 414 8.86 -29.90 14.32
CA LEU A 414 8.38 -29.19 13.12
C LEU A 414 7.41 -30.03 12.25
N LYS A 415 7.26 -31.34 12.51
CA LYS A 415 6.22 -32.17 11.86
C LYS A 415 4.83 -31.88 12.40
N GLU A 416 4.73 -31.35 13.61
CA GLU A 416 3.45 -30.96 14.19
C GLU A 416 3.01 -29.61 13.62
N PRO A 417 1.77 -29.49 13.10
CA PRO A 417 1.31 -28.24 12.51
C PRO A 417 1.22 -27.15 13.56
N SER A 418 2.05 -26.11 13.42
CA SER A 418 1.92 -24.88 14.21
C SER A 418 0.66 -24.11 13.80
N CYS A 419 -0.19 -23.78 14.77
CA CYS A 419 -1.40 -22.99 14.56
C CYS A 419 -1.14 -21.47 14.55
N VAL A 420 0.13 -21.04 14.71
CA VAL A 420 0.50 -19.63 14.84
C VAL A 420 1.07 -19.14 13.51
N ALA A 421 0.52 -18.05 12.97
CA ALA A 421 1.10 -17.35 11.83
C ALA A 421 2.45 -16.73 12.26
N THR A 422 3.55 -17.39 11.92
CA THR A 422 4.92 -16.99 12.28
C THR A 422 5.57 -16.21 11.14
N ARG A 423 6.33 -15.16 11.49
CA ARG A 423 7.08 -14.35 10.53
C ARG A 423 8.34 -15.12 10.09
N PRO A 424 8.64 -15.22 8.79
CA PRO A 424 9.88 -15.83 8.33
C PRO A 424 11.08 -14.98 8.76
N PHE A 425 12.19 -15.62 9.13
CA PHE A 425 13.46 -14.97 9.45
C PHE A 425 14.64 -15.79 8.92
N PHE A 426 14.68 -17.08 9.22
CA PHE A 426 15.81 -17.95 8.87
C PHE A 426 15.92 -18.24 7.38
N SER A 427 14.83 -18.12 6.62
CA SER A 427 14.82 -18.15 5.16
C SER A 427 15.67 -17.03 4.54
N ALA A 428 15.80 -15.88 5.21
CA ALA A 428 16.72 -14.80 4.82
C ALA A 428 18.17 -15.05 5.28
N VAL A 429 18.37 -15.89 6.31
CA VAL A 429 19.69 -16.28 6.85
C VAL A 429 20.30 -17.42 6.02
N GLN A 430 20.60 -17.15 4.75
CA GLN A 430 21.13 -18.20 3.87
C GLN A 430 22.52 -18.67 4.31
N LEU A 431 22.66 -19.96 4.64
CA LEU A 431 23.96 -20.62 4.87
C LEU A 431 24.39 -21.37 3.61
N ARG A 432 25.70 -21.33 3.30
CA ARG A 432 26.26 -22.07 2.15
C ARG A 432 26.39 -23.54 2.47
#